data_AF-A0A970KJX9-F1
#
_entry.id   AF-A0A970KJX9-F1
#
_cell.length_a   1.000
_cell.length_b   1.000
_cell.length_c   1.000
_cell.angle_alpha   90.00
_cell.angle_beta   90.00
_cell.angle_gamma   90.00
#
_symmetry.space_group_name_H-M   'P 1'
#
loop_
_entity.id
_entity.type
_entity.pdbx_description
1 polymer ?
#
loop_
_entity_poly.entity_id
_entity_poly.type
_entity_poly.pdbx_seq_one_letter_code
_entity_poly.pdbx_strand_id
1 'polypeptide(L)'
;MYQLYTFEDIFNRLCEEYQGEKVQVVTKQDGVKIACFKIFIDRIDIKPLNKTQSKKWSKNGEKIGLIRVKNKSRNTIIIPFLLGFNTMKAVFLKNGAVINTMNMEFILKKTGKKITA
;
A
#
# COMPACT_ATOMS: atom_id res chain seq x y z
N MET A 1 9.57 -4.44 15.44
CA MET A 1 8.43 -4.81 14.56
C MET A 1 7.26 -3.99 15.03
N TYR A 2 6.62 -3.24 14.14
CA TYR A 2 5.48 -2.39 14.51
C TYR A 2 4.27 -2.80 13.69
N GLN A 3 3.15 -3.07 14.36
CA GLN A 3 1.91 -3.45 13.73
C GLN A 3 0.90 -2.31 13.85
N LEU A 4 0.33 -1.92 12.72
CA LEU A 4 -0.60 -0.80 12.60
C LEU A 4 -1.91 -1.30 12.01
N TYR A 5 -3.02 -0.73 12.47
CA TYR A 5 -4.38 -1.18 12.13
C TYR A 5 -5.28 -0.05 11.62
N THR A 6 -4.89 1.20 11.82
CA THR A 6 -5.63 2.34 11.27
C THR A 6 -5.06 2.70 9.91
N PHE A 7 -5.93 3.14 9.01
CA PHE A 7 -5.51 3.64 7.72
C PHE A 7 -4.50 4.80 7.85
N GLU A 8 -4.77 5.75 8.74
CA GLU A 8 -3.96 6.96 8.91
C GLU A 8 -2.54 6.62 9.34
N ASP A 9 -2.38 5.74 10.34
CA ASP A 9 -1.06 5.33 10.82
C ASP A 9 -0.29 4.59 9.72
N ILE A 10 -0.97 3.66 9.02
CA ILE A 10 -0.34 2.89 7.94
C ILE A 10 0.10 3.82 6.81
N PHE A 11 -0.77 4.76 6.39
CA PHE A 11 -0.47 5.71 5.33
C PHE A 11 0.69 6.63 5.71
N ASN A 12 0.64 7.25 6.89
CA ASN A 12 1.67 8.15 7.37
C ASN A 12 3.03 7.43 7.45
N ARG A 13 3.03 6.19 7.94
CA ARG A 13 4.25 5.39 8.03
C ARG A 13 4.80 4.98 6.67
N LEU A 14 3.93 4.68 5.70
CA LEU A 14 4.37 4.44 4.32
C LEU A 14 5.04 5.67 3.72
N CYS A 15 4.42 6.85 3.88
CA CYS A 15 5.00 8.10 3.42
C CYS A 15 6.37 8.38 4.06
N GLU A 16 6.48 8.21 5.38
CA GLU A 16 7.72 8.42 6.14
C GLU A 16 8.82 7.45 5.72
N GLU A 17 8.53 6.16 5.63
CA GLU A 17 9.58 5.14 5.49
C GLU A 17 9.89 4.73 4.05
N TYR A 18 8.99 4.96 3.09
CA TYR A 18 9.09 4.38 1.74
C TYR A 18 9.10 5.41 0.62
N GLN A 19 8.67 6.65 0.86
CA GLN A 19 8.79 7.69 -0.17
C GLN A 19 10.26 8.04 -0.39
N GLY A 20 10.69 8.09 -1.65
CA GLY A 20 12.10 8.25 -2.03
C GLY A 20 12.91 6.96 -2.01
N GLU A 21 12.32 5.79 -1.71
CA GLU A 21 13.04 4.52 -1.60
C GLU A 21 12.90 3.65 -2.84
N LYS A 22 13.95 2.85 -3.11
CA LYS A 22 13.88 1.73 -4.07
C LYS A 22 13.39 0.49 -3.36
N VAL A 23 12.28 -0.06 -3.82
CA VAL A 23 11.64 -1.23 -3.22
C VAL A 23 11.40 -2.34 -4.24
N GLN A 24 11.47 -3.58 -3.78
CA GLN A 24 10.80 -4.69 -4.42
C GLN A 24 9.39 -4.78 -3.88
N VAL A 25 8.40 -4.84 -4.77
CA VAL A 25 7.01 -5.06 -4.40
C VAL A 25 6.60 -6.44 -4.87
N VAL A 26 5.98 -7.19 -3.96
CA VAL A 26 5.29 -8.44 -4.25
C VAL A 26 3.84 -8.26 -3.87
N THR A 27 2.94 -8.55 -4.80
CA THR A 27 1.50 -8.55 -4.53
C THR A 27 0.99 -9.98 -4.59
N LYS A 28 0.15 -10.33 -3.63
CA LYS A 28 -0.60 -11.58 -3.61
C LYS A 28 -2.09 -11.32 -3.49
N GLN A 29 -2.88 -12.26 -3.98
CA GLN A 29 -4.32 -12.31 -3.76
C GLN A 29 -4.69 -13.74 -3.38
N ASP A 30 -5.43 -13.91 -2.28
CA ASP A 30 -5.81 -15.23 -1.76
C ASP A 30 -4.59 -16.17 -1.58
N GLY A 31 -3.47 -15.61 -1.12
CA GLY A 31 -2.19 -16.33 -0.94
C GLY A 31 -1.38 -16.57 -2.22
N VAL A 32 -1.98 -16.38 -3.40
CA VAL A 32 -1.33 -16.58 -4.70
C VAL A 32 -0.56 -15.33 -5.12
N LYS A 33 0.70 -15.48 -5.51
CA LYS A 33 1.54 -14.38 -5.99
C LYS A 33 1.10 -13.93 -7.39
N ILE A 34 0.57 -12.71 -7.50
CA ILE A 34 0.09 -12.13 -8.77
C ILE A 34 1.14 -11.26 -9.45
N ALA A 35 2.03 -10.62 -8.69
CA ALA A 35 3.04 -9.73 -9.25
C ALA A 35 4.31 -9.67 -8.39
N CYS A 36 5.45 -9.40 -9.01
CA CYS A 36 6.72 -9.11 -8.34
C CYS A 36 7.64 -8.28 -9.22
N PHE A 37 7.96 -7.07 -8.77
CA PHE A 37 8.75 -6.12 -9.54
C PHE A 37 9.48 -5.14 -8.61
N LYS A 38 10.42 -4.36 -9.15
CA LYS A 38 11.13 -3.33 -8.39
C LYS A 38 10.72 -1.95 -8.89
N ILE A 39 10.52 -1.00 -7.97
CA ILE A 39 10.23 0.39 -8.30
C ILE A 39 11.01 1.35 -7.40
N PHE A 40 11.21 2.55 -7.90
CA PHE A 40 11.49 3.70 -7.06
C PHE A 40 10.15 4.36 -6.70
N ILE A 41 9.91 4.59 -5.42
CA ILE A 41 8.70 5.27 -4.95
C ILE A 41 9.00 6.77 -4.96
N ASP A 42 8.43 7.47 -5.92
CA ASP A 42 8.56 8.92 -6.04
C ASP A 42 7.60 9.64 -5.08
N ARG A 43 6.34 9.17 -5.05
CA ARG A 43 5.28 9.78 -4.26
C ARG A 43 4.27 8.75 -3.79
N ILE A 44 3.79 8.93 -2.57
CA ILE A 44 2.63 8.20 -2.05
C ILE A 44 1.50 9.21 -1.83
N ASP A 45 0.31 8.90 -2.34
CA ASP A 45 -0.87 9.74 -2.10
C ASP A 45 -2.15 8.91 -1.96
N ILE A 46 -3.24 9.55 -1.54
CA ILE A 46 -4.55 8.93 -1.37
C ILE A 46 -5.50 9.47 -2.42
N LYS A 47 -6.35 8.59 -2.96
CA LYS A 47 -7.47 8.98 -3.80
C LYS A 47 -8.73 8.20 -3.41
N PRO A 48 -9.86 8.86 -3.09
CA PRO A 48 -11.14 8.17 -3.00
C PRO A 48 -11.54 7.67 -4.41
N LEU A 49 -12.09 6.47 -4.53
CA LEU A 49 -12.72 6.05 -5.79
C LEU A 49 -13.87 7.04 -6.09
N ASN A 50 -13.86 7.68 -7.26
CA ASN A 50 -14.70 8.82 -7.65
C ASN A 50 -16.09 8.87 -6.96
N LYS A 51 -16.37 9.94 -6.21
CA LYS A 51 -17.68 10.23 -5.59
C LYS A 51 -18.86 10.14 -6.56
N THR A 52 -18.63 10.38 -7.86
CA THR A 52 -19.65 10.43 -8.92
C THR A 52 -19.74 9.20 -9.82
N GLN A 53 -18.70 8.35 -9.88
CA GLN A 53 -18.65 7.17 -10.77
C GLN A 53 -18.66 5.82 -10.02
N SER A 54 -18.42 5.83 -8.71
CA SER A 54 -18.55 4.63 -7.87
C SER A 54 -20.02 4.35 -7.54
N LYS A 55 -20.86 4.15 -8.56
CA LYS A 55 -22.23 3.65 -8.35
C LYS A 55 -22.24 2.20 -7.83
N LYS A 56 -21.12 1.48 -7.95
CA LYS A 56 -20.91 0.19 -7.28
C LYS A 56 -20.24 0.43 -5.94
N TRP A 57 -21.08 0.66 -4.95
CA TRP A 57 -20.73 0.42 -3.56
C TRP A 57 -20.37 -1.07 -3.42
N SER A 58 -19.58 -1.46 -2.41
CA SER A 58 -19.47 -2.89 -2.10
C SER A 58 -20.89 -3.48 -1.89
N LYS A 59 -21.06 -4.80 -1.92
CA LYS A 59 -22.37 -5.44 -1.65
C LYS A 59 -23.03 -4.91 -0.35
N ASN A 60 -22.22 -4.36 0.56
CA ASN A 60 -22.63 -3.85 1.86
C ASN A 60 -22.65 -2.31 1.97
N GLY A 61 -22.50 -1.56 0.87
CA GLY A 61 -22.52 -0.09 0.96
C GLY A 61 -21.21 0.54 1.44
N GLU A 62 -20.07 -0.15 1.33
CA GLU A 62 -18.78 0.39 1.76
C GLU A 62 -18.13 1.21 0.62
N LYS A 63 -17.47 2.31 0.99
CA LYS A 63 -16.73 3.17 0.05
C LYS A 63 -15.29 2.69 -0.04
N ILE A 64 -14.73 2.64 -1.25
CA ILE A 64 -13.33 2.22 -1.45
C ILE A 64 -12.42 3.45 -1.58
N GLY A 65 -11.35 3.47 -0.80
CA GLY A 65 -10.22 4.39 -0.94
C GLY A 65 -9.02 3.69 -1.56
N LEU A 66 -8.14 4.44 -2.20
CA LEU A 66 -6.91 3.94 -2.80
C LEU A 66 -5.69 4.67 -2.25
N ILE A 67 -4.72 3.94 -1.71
CA ILE A 67 -3.35 4.43 -1.55
C ILE A 67 -2.64 4.18 -2.88
N ARG A 68 -2.07 5.22 -3.47
CA ARG A 68 -1.33 5.17 -4.72
C ARG A 68 0.15 5.37 -4.46
N VAL A 69 0.94 4.34 -4.72
CA VAL A 69 2.40 4.36 -4.63
C VAL A 69 2.93 4.55 -6.06
N LYS A 70 3.42 5.75 -6.36
CA LYS A 70 3.76 6.19 -7.71
C LYS A 70 5.26 6.15 -7.97
N ASN A 71 5.64 5.72 -9.16
CA ASN A 71 6.96 5.91 -9.74
C ASN A 71 6.90 7.07 -10.76
N LYS A 72 8.02 7.76 -11.01
CA LYS A 72 8.15 8.82 -12.03
C LYS A 72 7.72 8.35 -13.42
N SER A 73 7.92 7.06 -13.74
CA SER A 73 7.60 6.47 -15.03
C SER A 73 6.13 6.09 -15.24
N ARG A 74 5.17 6.81 -14.63
CA ARG A 74 3.70 6.56 -14.65
C ARG A 74 3.21 5.26 -14.00
N ASN A 75 4.08 4.31 -13.67
CA ASN A 75 3.69 3.09 -12.97
C ASN A 75 3.20 3.42 -11.55
N THR A 76 1.96 3.01 -11.24
CA THR A 76 1.32 3.26 -9.95
C THR A 76 0.84 1.94 -9.38
N ILE A 77 1.26 1.64 -8.15
CA ILE A 77 0.72 0.55 -7.37
C ILE A 77 -0.48 1.07 -6.60
N ILE A 78 -1.57 0.32 -6.63
CA ILE A 78 -2.82 0.68 -5.98
C ILE A 78 -3.06 -0.30 -4.84
N ILE A 79 -3.11 0.22 -3.62
CA ILE A 79 -3.47 -0.53 -2.41
C ILE A 79 -4.89 -0.08 -2.02
N PRO A 80 -5.92 -0.90 -2.29
CA PRO A 80 -7.30 -0.54 -1.97
C PRO A 80 -7.59 -0.68 -0.47
N PHE A 81 -8.56 0.07 0.04
CA PHE A 81 -9.05 -0.05 1.42
C PHE A 81 -10.50 0.41 1.56
N LEU A 82 -11.17 0.03 2.64
CA LEU A 82 -12.54 0.48 2.92
C LEU A 82 -12.51 1.77 3.76
N LEU A 83 -13.10 2.85 3.22
CA LEU A 83 -13.20 4.15 3.87
C LEU A 83 -14.17 4.09 5.06
N GLY A 84 -13.74 4.62 6.20
CA GLY A 84 -14.52 4.60 7.43
C GLY A 84 -14.42 3.29 8.22
N PHE A 85 -13.61 2.32 7.75
CA PHE A 85 -13.39 1.05 8.42
C PHE A 85 -11.89 0.76 8.58
N ASN A 86 -11.49 0.27 9.75
CA ASN A 86 -10.11 -0.18 10.03
C ASN A 86 -9.89 -1.60 9.48
N THR A 87 -9.99 -1.74 8.15
CA THR A 87 -9.92 -3.02 7.42
C THR A 87 -8.52 -3.32 6.89
N MET A 88 -7.61 -2.38 7.06
CA MET A 88 -6.20 -2.57 6.74
C MET A 88 -5.43 -3.04 7.97
N LYS A 89 -4.44 -3.88 7.73
CA LYS A 89 -3.45 -4.27 8.73
C LYS A 89 -2.08 -4.26 8.10
N ALA A 90 -1.14 -3.53 8.68
CA ALA A 90 0.23 -3.53 8.22
C ALA A 90 1.21 -3.94 9.31
N VAL A 91 2.25 -4.67 8.91
CA VAL A 91 3.40 -5.02 9.74
C VAL A 91 4.64 -4.40 9.13
N PHE A 92 5.26 -3.46 9.86
CA PHE A 92 6.51 -2.83 9.49
C PHE A 92 7.68 -3.53 10.17
N LEU A 93 8.63 -3.95 9.34
CA LEU A 93 9.88 -4.60 9.68
C LEU A 93 11.03 -3.68 9.26
N LYS A 94 12.24 -3.93 9.80
CA LYS A 94 13.43 -3.10 9.56
C LYS A 94 13.70 -2.79 8.07
N ASN A 95 13.43 -3.76 7.19
CA ASN A 95 13.73 -3.68 5.76
C ASN A 95 12.49 -3.89 4.87
N GLY A 96 11.28 -3.81 5.41
CA GLY A 96 10.09 -4.04 4.61
C GLY A 96 8.78 -3.92 5.37
N ALA A 97 7.69 -3.89 4.63
CA ALA A 97 6.34 -3.82 5.17
C ALA A 97 5.48 -4.88 4.49
N VAL A 98 4.57 -5.47 5.27
CA VAL A 98 3.51 -6.34 4.77
C VAL A 98 2.19 -5.65 5.06
N ILE A 99 1.43 -5.33 4.02
CA ILE A 99 0.14 -4.65 4.12
C ILE A 99 -0.93 -5.62 3.64
N ASN A 100 -1.89 -5.92 4.51
CA ASN A 100 -3.04 -6.74 4.20
C ASN A 100 -4.27 -5.84 4.12
N THR A 101 -5.05 -6.03 3.07
CA THR A 101 -6.29 -5.30 2.84
C THR A 101 -7.19 -6.12 1.94
N MET A 102 -8.48 -6.21 2.27
CA MET A 102 -9.42 -7.07 1.55
C MET A 102 -8.86 -8.51 1.46
N ASN A 103 -8.79 -9.08 0.25
CA ASN A 103 -8.16 -10.38 -0.03
C ASN A 103 -6.74 -10.26 -0.61
N MET A 104 -6.10 -9.09 -0.48
CA MET A 104 -4.80 -8.78 -1.05
C MET A 104 -3.72 -8.58 0.01
N GLU A 105 -2.51 -9.01 -0.32
CA GLU A 105 -1.30 -8.78 0.45
C GLU A 105 -0.28 -8.02 -0.42
N PHE A 106 0.27 -6.93 0.11
CA PHE A 106 1.33 -6.14 -0.51
C PHE A 106 2.58 -6.20 0.36
N ILE A 107 3.64 -6.80 -0.15
CA ILE A 107 4.93 -6.90 0.51
C ILE A 107 5.88 -5.92 -0.15
N LEU A 108 6.33 -4.90 0.57
CA LEU A 108 7.34 -3.94 0.14
C LEU A 108 8.65 -4.29 0.84
N LYS A 109 9.73 -4.50 0.08
CA LYS A 109 11.08 -4.76 0.63
C LYS A 109 12.04 -3.68 0.13
N LYS A 110 12.71 -2.98 1.04
CA LYS A 110 13.74 -1.98 0.68
C LYS A 110 14.91 -2.70 0.01
N THR A 111 15.38 -2.16 -1.12
CA THR A 111 16.47 -2.75 -1.93
C THR A 111 17.77 -1.96 -1.89
N GLY A 112 17.77 -0.78 -1.27
CA GLY A 112 18.97 -0.02 -0.98
C GLY A 112 19.69 -0.54 0.27
N LYS A 113 21.00 -0.79 0.17
CA LYS A 113 21.86 -1.01 1.34
C LYS A 113 21.71 0.18 2.29
N LYS A 114 21.44 -0.09 3.58
CA LYS A 114 21.92 0.82 4.63
C LYS A 114 23.44 0.79 4.54
N ILE A 115 24.05 1.83 3.99
CA ILE A 115 25.42 2.16 4.36
C ILE A 115 25.29 2.64 5.80
N THR A 116 25.62 1.77 6.75
CA THR A 116 26.02 2.20 8.09
C THR A 116 27.29 3.03 7.90
N ALA A 117 27.18 4.34 8.15
CA ALA A 117 28.33 5.17 8.48
C ALA A 117 28.90 4.73 9.83
#